data_AF-A0A1C3KLS0-F1
#
_entry.id   AF-A0A1C3KLS0-F1
#
_cell.length_a   1.000
_cell.length_b   1.000
_cell.length_c   1.000
_cell.angle_alpha   90.00
_cell.angle_beta   90.00
_cell.angle_gamma   90.00
#
_symmetry.space_group_name_H-M   'P 1'
#
loop_
_entity.id
_entity.type
_entity.pdbx_description
1 polymer ?
#
loop_
_entity_poly.entity_id
_entity_poly.type
_entity_poly.pdbx_seq_one_letter_code
_entity_poly.pdbx_strand_id
1 'polypeptide(L)'
;MILEIVPLYSHTFYSTLLIIKDIKYSSKECKLTDLLQKGNGELSQEDDKGLSVYKNDKINFNKYKKLYNYDYLNNKSEFYANEKDGNIYILINCGWDDKFCINDIKNVLRVCDYVDFILVTNHSLKYVGCLPLIYMELIKRKNNSRVPIICHEYIKAFSKYVMLSYFKCTKNCQYFKNMNENEYLKIINELYEHITTIEYREYYIFKKIICKKKNIVFIVPLYFINNGDNIGSSAIIIKLFNYKILYSINFNVIDYSFIERTGAIKESDVFTYISNFHYTNKNYSKLMDIKKILYTVNRTINNLGCVIFPVDIDGKR
;
A
#
# COMPACT_ATOMS: atom_id res chain seq x y z
N MET A 1 1.82 -12.21 20.06
CA MET A 1 1.60 -10.86 19.52
C MET A 1 0.49 -10.92 18.48
N ILE A 2 -0.26 -9.84 18.31
CA ILE A 2 -1.30 -9.74 17.27
C ILE A 2 -0.84 -8.71 16.24
N LEU A 3 -1.01 -9.04 14.96
CA LEU A 3 -0.84 -8.11 13.86
C LEU A 3 -2.21 -7.48 13.55
N GLU A 4 -2.36 -6.18 13.78
CA GLU A 4 -3.53 -5.42 13.30
C GLU A 4 -3.14 -4.67 12.03
N ILE A 5 -4.06 -4.67 11.06
CA ILE A 5 -3.85 -4.04 9.76
C ILE A 5 -4.95 -3.02 9.59
N VAL A 6 -4.53 -1.77 9.55
CA VAL A 6 -5.41 -0.61 9.47
C VAL A 6 -5.27 -0.04 8.07
N PRO A 7 -6.23 -0.31 7.17
CA PRO A 7 -6.29 0.37 5.89
C PRO A 7 -6.48 1.87 6.14
N LEU A 8 -5.61 2.70 5.55
CA LEU A 8 -5.75 4.16 5.52
C LEU A 8 -6.04 4.64 4.08
N TYR A 9 -6.53 3.73 3.23
CA TYR A 9 -6.66 3.92 1.80
C TYR A 9 -8.08 4.18 1.31
N SER A 10 -8.18 4.95 0.24
CA SER A 10 -9.34 5.06 -0.65
C SER A 10 -8.99 4.42 -2.02
N HIS A 11 -9.94 4.34 -2.95
CA HIS A 11 -9.83 3.58 -4.22
C HIS A 11 -8.49 3.68 -4.99
N THR A 12 -7.77 4.81 -4.91
CA THR A 12 -6.47 5.03 -5.58
C THR A 12 -5.36 5.55 -4.65
N PHE A 13 -5.59 5.59 -3.34
CA PHE A 13 -4.64 6.11 -2.35
C PHE A 13 -4.10 4.93 -1.57
N TYR A 14 -2.87 4.45 -1.75
CA TYR A 14 -2.38 3.31 -0.97
C TYR A 14 -1.58 3.77 0.24
N SER A 15 -2.16 3.60 1.42
CA SER A 15 -1.47 3.72 2.70
C SER A 15 -2.07 2.72 3.70
N THR A 16 -1.21 2.02 4.43
CA THR A 16 -1.63 1.02 5.43
C THR A 16 -0.81 1.20 6.69
N LEU A 17 -1.46 1.26 7.85
CA LEU A 17 -0.79 1.18 9.14
C LEU A 17 -0.83 -0.26 9.63
N LEU A 18 0.34 -0.85 9.83
CA LEU A 18 0.52 -2.16 10.42
C LEU A 18 0.95 -2.00 11.88
N ILE A 19 0.23 -2.64 12.81
CA ILE A 19 0.48 -2.55 14.24
C ILE A 19 0.83 -3.94 14.77
N ILE A 20 2.05 -4.11 15.28
CA ILE A 20 2.45 -5.32 15.99
C ILE A 20 2.26 -5.07 17.49
N LYS A 21 1.34 -5.80 18.10
CA LYS A 21 0.96 -5.62 19.52
C LYS A 21 1.48 -6.72 20.42
N ASP A 22 1.95 -6.34 21.60
CA ASP A 22 2.18 -7.30 22.68
C ASP A 22 0.84 -7.89 23.17
N ILE A 23 0.81 -9.18 23.50
CA ILE A 23 -0.41 -9.86 24.00
C ILE A 23 -0.61 -9.62 25.51
N LYS A 24 0.29 -8.88 26.17
CA LYS A 24 0.22 -8.65 27.61
C LYS A 24 -0.89 -7.69 28.04
N TYR A 25 -2.14 -8.14 27.88
CA TYR A 25 -3.31 -7.89 28.73
C TYR A 25 -4.44 -8.93 28.52
N SER A 26 -4.16 -10.15 28.03
CA SER A 26 -5.12 -11.27 28.13
C SER A 26 -4.98 -12.05 29.45
N SER A 27 -5.01 -11.36 30.59
CA SER A 27 -5.23 -11.99 31.91
C SER A 27 -6.71 -12.11 32.26
N LYS A 28 -7.61 -11.78 31.32
CA LYS A 28 -8.92 -12.41 31.28
C LYS A 28 -8.90 -13.42 30.15
N GLU A 29 -9.22 -14.66 30.50
CA GLU A 29 -9.54 -15.74 29.56
C GLU A 29 -10.52 -15.22 28.49
N CYS A 30 -10.04 -14.64 27.40
CA CYS A 30 -10.81 -14.62 26.17
C CYS A 30 -10.63 -16.00 25.57
N LYS A 31 -11.46 -16.93 26.03
CA LYS A 31 -11.64 -18.19 25.33
C LYS A 31 -12.02 -17.82 23.90
N LEU A 32 -11.26 -18.32 22.92
CA LEU A 32 -11.50 -18.12 21.49
C LEU A 32 -12.96 -18.44 21.09
N THR A 33 -13.67 -19.21 21.92
CA THR A 33 -15.09 -19.54 21.84
C THR A 33 -16.02 -18.33 21.96
N ASP A 34 -15.68 -17.30 22.73
CA ASP A 34 -16.60 -16.20 23.04
C ASP A 34 -16.73 -15.20 21.90
N LEU A 35 -15.72 -15.12 21.02
CA LEU A 35 -15.76 -14.35 19.77
C LEU A 35 -16.53 -15.07 18.65
N LEU A 36 -16.54 -16.41 18.69
CA LEU A 36 -17.29 -17.24 17.72
C LEU A 36 -18.77 -17.41 18.11
N GLN A 37 -19.10 -17.33 19.40
CA GLN A 37 -20.49 -17.49 19.88
C GLN A 37 -21.35 -16.22 19.73
N LYS A 38 -20.77 -15.03 19.56
CA LYS A 38 -21.53 -13.81 19.25
C LYS A 38 -22.07 -13.75 17.81
N GLY A 39 -21.73 -14.73 16.96
CA GLY A 39 -22.30 -14.90 15.62
C GLY A 39 -23.56 -15.78 15.57
N ASN A 40 -23.95 -16.40 16.68
CA ASN A 40 -25.10 -17.32 16.74
C ASN A 40 -26.31 -16.71 17.47
N GLY A 41 -26.62 -15.45 17.16
CA GLY A 41 -27.93 -14.87 17.46
C GLY A 41 -28.89 -15.16 16.31
N GLU A 42 -29.73 -16.18 16.48
CA GLU A 42 -30.99 -16.46 15.77
C GLU A 42 -31.14 -15.86 14.36
N LEU A 43 -30.60 -16.57 13.36
CA LEU A 43 -31.17 -16.54 12.02
C LEU A 43 -32.48 -17.33 12.06
N SER A 44 -33.60 -16.61 12.17
CA SER A 44 -34.92 -17.17 11.93
C SER A 44 -34.95 -17.80 10.54
N GLN A 45 -35.35 -19.06 10.53
CA GLN A 45 -35.64 -19.87 9.36
C GLN A 45 -36.61 -19.12 8.43
N GLU A 46 -36.28 -19.03 7.14
CA GLU A 46 -37.21 -19.34 6.05
C GLU A 46 -36.47 -19.36 4.70
N ASP A 47 -36.70 -20.47 4.00
CA ASP A 47 -36.52 -20.74 2.57
C ASP A 47 -35.13 -21.08 2.00
N ASP A 48 -34.70 -22.29 2.36
CA ASP A 48 -34.09 -23.26 1.45
C ASP A 48 -35.00 -23.50 0.22
N LYS A 49 -34.76 -22.77 -0.88
CA LYS A 49 -35.16 -23.22 -2.22
C LYS A 49 -34.08 -22.90 -3.26
N GLY A 50 -33.39 -23.96 -3.68
CA GLY A 50 -33.00 -24.12 -5.08
C GLY A 50 -31.53 -23.90 -5.39
N LEU A 51 -30.70 -24.89 -5.04
CA LEU A 51 -29.63 -25.30 -5.94
C LEU A 51 -30.28 -25.73 -7.27
N SER A 52 -30.29 -24.86 -8.27
CA SER A 52 -30.51 -25.31 -9.65
C SER A 52 -29.86 -24.39 -10.67
N VAL A 53 -28.82 -24.94 -11.30
CA VAL A 53 -28.60 -24.92 -12.76
C VAL A 53 -28.30 -23.56 -13.40
N TYR A 54 -27.03 -23.42 -13.80
CA TYR A 54 -26.53 -22.62 -14.92
C TYR A 54 -27.61 -22.34 -15.98
N LYS A 55 -28.04 -21.09 -16.06
CA LYS A 55 -28.58 -20.52 -17.31
C LYS A 55 -28.04 -19.12 -17.52
N ASN A 56 -27.69 -18.90 -18.79
CA ASN A 56 -27.10 -17.70 -19.37
C ASN A 56 -27.86 -16.44 -19.00
N ASP A 57 -27.33 -15.66 -18.06
CA ASP A 57 -27.72 -14.26 -17.91
C ASP A 57 -26.52 -13.37 -18.21
N LYS A 58 -26.73 -12.51 -19.21
CA LYS A 58 -25.80 -11.44 -19.62
C LYS A 58 -25.33 -10.69 -18.39
N ILE A 59 -24.06 -10.90 -18.04
CA ILE A 59 -23.40 -10.27 -16.89
C ILE A 59 -23.47 -8.75 -17.06
N ASN A 60 -24.37 -8.14 -16.31
CA ASN A 60 -24.54 -6.69 -16.27
C ASN A 60 -23.40 -6.11 -15.42
N PHE A 61 -22.27 -5.80 -16.06
CA PHE A 61 -21.02 -5.30 -15.44
C PHE A 61 -21.21 -4.08 -14.52
N ASN A 62 -22.32 -3.33 -14.66
CA ASN A 62 -22.60 -2.16 -13.84
C ASN A 62 -23.08 -2.47 -12.41
N LYS A 63 -23.51 -3.71 -12.11
CA LYS A 63 -23.98 -4.07 -10.76
C LYS A 63 -22.84 -4.35 -9.77
N TYR A 64 -21.66 -4.75 -10.27
CA TYR A 64 -20.49 -5.05 -9.43
C TYR A 64 -19.64 -3.83 -9.06
N LYS A 65 -19.93 -2.64 -9.61
CA LYS A 65 -19.23 -1.40 -9.24
C LYS A 65 -19.59 -0.88 -7.84
N LYS A 66 -20.64 -1.43 -7.20
CA LYS A 66 -21.18 -0.95 -5.92
C LYS A 66 -21.02 -1.92 -4.74
N LEU A 67 -20.31 -3.03 -4.90
CA LEU A 67 -20.28 -4.10 -3.88
C LEU A 67 -19.15 -4.01 -2.85
N TYR A 68 -18.28 -3.01 -2.95
CA TYR A 68 -17.29 -2.75 -1.90
C TYR A 68 -17.50 -1.32 -1.39
N ASN A 69 -18.19 -1.20 -0.25
CA ASN A 69 -18.09 -0.01 0.60
C ASN A 69 -16.65 0.06 1.12
N TYR A 70 -15.76 0.67 0.33
CA TYR A 70 -14.41 1.04 0.75
C TYR A 70 -14.39 2.28 1.66
N ASP A 71 -15.56 2.70 2.17
CA ASP A 71 -15.69 3.65 3.28
C ASP A 71 -15.26 3.00 4.61
N TYR A 72 -14.11 2.33 4.63
CA TYR A 72 -13.37 2.08 5.86
C TYR A 72 -12.69 3.39 6.29
N LEU A 73 -13.48 4.45 6.49
CA LEU A 73 -13.09 5.54 7.38
C LEU A 73 -13.06 4.92 8.78
N ASN A 74 -11.91 4.35 9.12
CA ASN A 74 -11.68 3.84 10.46
C ASN A 74 -11.71 5.05 11.40
N ASN A 75 -12.89 5.31 12.00
CA ASN A 75 -13.18 6.46 12.86
C ASN A 75 -12.46 6.39 14.22
N LYS A 76 -11.59 5.39 14.44
CA LYS A 76 -10.68 5.39 15.59
C LYS A 76 -9.80 6.63 15.53
N SER A 77 -10.03 7.56 16.46
CA SER A 77 -9.24 8.77 16.64
C SER A 77 -7.86 8.47 17.24
N GLU A 78 -7.73 7.37 17.99
CA GLU A 78 -6.52 6.98 18.70
C GLU A 78 -6.16 5.51 18.47
N PHE A 79 -4.90 5.25 18.10
CA PHE A 79 -4.35 3.91 17.94
C PHE A 79 -3.51 3.56 19.17
N TYR A 80 -4.20 3.13 20.25
CA TYR A 80 -3.55 2.66 21.48
C TYR A 80 -2.51 3.64 22.04
N ALA A 81 -2.88 4.92 22.16
CA ALA A 81 -1.97 5.98 22.60
C ALA A 81 -1.32 5.67 23.96
N ASN A 82 -2.09 5.05 24.86
CA ASN A 82 -1.65 4.65 26.20
C ASN A 82 -0.65 3.47 26.19
N GLU A 83 -0.52 2.77 25.07
CA GLU A 83 0.39 1.62 24.88
C GLU A 83 1.37 1.86 23.71
N LYS A 84 1.60 3.11 23.33
CA LYS A 84 2.47 3.49 22.20
C LYS A 84 3.90 2.92 22.32
N ASP A 85 4.44 2.89 23.53
CA ASP A 85 5.76 2.32 23.82
C ASP A 85 5.74 0.78 23.79
N GLY A 86 4.55 0.17 23.94
CA GLY A 86 4.33 -1.28 23.97
C GLY A 86 4.13 -1.94 22.59
N ASN A 87 3.85 -1.14 21.57
CA ASN A 87 3.50 -1.60 20.22
C ASN A 87 4.52 -1.12 19.18
N ILE A 88 4.57 -1.77 18.02
CA ILE A 88 5.34 -1.29 16.86
C ILE A 88 4.37 -0.86 15.76
N TYR A 89 4.55 0.36 15.26
CA TYR A 89 3.72 0.99 14.25
C TYR A 89 4.51 1.15 12.95
N ILE A 90 4.15 0.41 11.92
CA ILE A 90 4.80 0.46 10.60
C ILE A 90 3.81 1.10 9.63
N LEU A 91 4.17 2.26 9.07
CA LEU A 91 3.39 2.87 8.00
C LEU A 91 3.92 2.35 6.66
N ILE A 92 3.06 1.69 5.90
CA ILE A 92 3.40 1.15 4.59
C ILE A 92 2.73 2.01 3.51
N ASN A 93 3.56 2.64 2.69
CA ASN A 93 3.22 3.63 1.69
C ASN A 93 2.51 4.88 2.26
N CYS A 94 2.59 5.95 1.48
CA CYS A 94 2.02 7.26 1.74
C CYS A 94 1.44 7.79 0.41
N GLY A 95 0.41 7.13 -0.10
CA GLY A 95 -0.19 7.45 -1.39
C GLY A 95 -0.84 8.82 -1.50
N TRP A 96 -1.22 9.21 -2.71
CA TRP A 96 -2.18 10.26 -2.97
C TRP A 96 -3.01 9.89 -4.19
N ASP A 97 -4.30 10.23 -4.20
CA ASP A 97 -5.16 10.08 -5.36
C ASP A 97 -4.98 11.24 -6.36
N ASP A 98 -5.40 11.02 -7.60
CA ASP A 98 -5.29 12.01 -8.68
C ASP A 98 -6.16 13.27 -8.41
N LYS A 99 -7.07 13.22 -7.44
CA LYS A 99 -7.95 14.34 -7.05
C LYS A 99 -7.44 15.14 -5.84
N PHE A 100 -6.32 14.76 -5.25
CA PHE A 100 -5.75 15.42 -4.08
C PHE A 100 -6.72 15.48 -2.88
N CYS A 101 -7.40 14.37 -2.59
CA CYS A 101 -8.37 14.27 -1.51
C CYS A 101 -7.73 14.58 -0.14
N ILE A 102 -8.07 15.74 0.43
CA ILE A 102 -7.51 16.21 1.70
C ILE A 102 -7.91 15.31 2.88
N ASN A 103 -9.08 14.67 2.80
CA ASN A 103 -9.57 13.80 3.89
C ASN A 103 -8.71 12.55 4.04
N ASP A 104 -8.22 11.97 2.94
CA ASP A 104 -7.35 10.80 2.97
C ASP A 104 -5.99 11.14 3.61
N ILE A 105 -5.46 12.34 3.30
CA ILE A 105 -4.23 12.84 3.92
C ILE A 105 -4.40 12.99 5.43
N LYS A 106 -5.53 13.54 5.89
CA LYS A 106 -5.81 13.69 7.34
C LYS A 106 -5.76 12.34 8.05
N ASN A 107 -6.23 11.27 7.40
CA ASN A 107 -6.19 9.90 7.95
C ASN A 107 -4.77 9.33 8.09
N VAL A 108 -3.81 9.79 7.28
CA VAL A 108 -2.39 9.40 7.43
C VAL A 108 -1.68 10.32 8.42
N LEU A 109 -1.94 11.64 8.37
CA LEU A 109 -1.33 12.60 9.30
C LEU A 109 -1.66 12.33 10.77
N ARG A 110 -2.85 11.78 11.08
CA ARG A 110 -3.22 11.40 12.45
C ARG A 110 -2.36 10.26 13.02
N VAL A 111 -1.78 9.41 12.18
CA VAL A 111 -1.00 8.25 12.67
C VAL A 111 0.47 8.58 12.88
N CYS A 112 0.96 9.73 12.36
CA CYS A 112 2.35 10.19 12.44
C CYS A 112 2.91 10.19 13.87
N ASP A 113 2.06 10.41 14.88
CA ASP A 113 2.50 10.38 16.27
C ASP A 113 3.03 9.00 16.67
N TYR A 114 2.45 7.92 16.14
CA TYR A 114 2.75 6.55 16.55
C TYR A 114 3.83 5.89 15.69
N VAL A 115 3.93 6.26 14.41
CA VAL A 115 4.78 5.57 13.40
C VAL A 115 6.23 5.43 13.88
N ASP A 116 6.73 4.21 13.93
CA ASP A 116 8.11 3.90 14.28
C ASP A 116 9.04 3.95 13.06
N PHE A 117 8.57 3.46 11.91
CA PHE A 117 9.26 3.55 10.62
C PHE A 117 8.28 3.40 9.45
N ILE A 118 8.73 3.80 8.26
CA ILE A 118 7.96 3.80 7.01
C ILE A 118 8.58 2.82 6.02
N LEU A 119 7.74 2.05 5.33
CA LEU A 119 8.12 1.21 4.19
C LEU A 119 7.46 1.72 2.91
N VAL A 120 8.21 1.83 1.82
CA VAL A 120 7.66 2.18 0.49
C VAL A 120 7.84 1.01 -0.47
N THR A 121 6.75 0.64 -1.15
CA THR A 121 6.66 -0.59 -1.96
C THR A 121 6.57 -0.34 -3.47
N ASN A 122 6.29 0.88 -3.90
CA ASN A 122 6.21 1.27 -5.30
C ASN A 122 6.41 2.79 -5.41
N HIS A 123 6.73 3.28 -6.60
CA HIS A 123 7.13 4.66 -6.86
C HIS A 123 6.04 5.55 -7.48
N SER A 124 4.89 4.99 -7.87
CA SER A 124 3.78 5.80 -8.38
C SER A 124 3.17 6.70 -7.29
N LEU A 125 2.50 7.78 -7.70
CA LEU A 125 1.84 8.74 -6.78
C LEU A 125 0.87 8.06 -5.81
N LYS A 126 0.23 6.99 -6.25
CA LYS A 126 -0.67 6.18 -5.43
C LYS A 126 0.02 5.56 -4.21
N TYR A 127 1.35 5.54 -4.15
CA TYR A 127 2.14 4.95 -3.06
C TYR A 127 3.04 5.96 -2.35
N VAL A 128 3.49 7.02 -3.03
CA VAL A 128 4.43 8.01 -2.45
C VAL A 128 3.91 9.45 -2.44
N GLY A 129 2.75 9.71 -3.03
CA GLY A 129 2.26 11.06 -3.31
C GLY A 129 2.20 11.98 -2.08
N CYS A 130 1.81 11.47 -0.91
CA CYS A 130 1.80 12.28 0.33
C CYS A 130 3.07 12.10 1.19
N LEU A 131 4.07 11.35 0.75
CA LEU A 131 5.30 11.11 1.54
C LEU A 131 6.02 12.41 1.98
N PRO A 132 6.14 13.49 1.16
CA PRO A 132 6.76 14.74 1.59
C PRO A 132 5.99 15.43 2.71
N LEU A 133 4.65 15.38 2.64
CA LEU A 133 3.78 15.89 3.69
C LEU A 133 3.97 15.15 5.00
N ILE A 134 3.99 13.81 4.94
CA ILE A 134 4.21 12.96 6.10
C ILE A 134 5.60 13.19 6.70
N TYR A 135 6.63 13.33 5.86
CA TYR A 135 7.99 13.62 6.30
C TYR A 135 8.09 14.93 7.09
N MET A 136 7.51 16.01 6.55
CA MET A 136 7.47 17.31 7.23
C MET A 136 6.72 17.23 8.56
N GLU A 137 5.58 16.53 8.59
CA GLU A 137 4.81 16.37 9.82
C GLU A 137 5.55 15.54 10.88
N LEU A 138 6.28 14.49 10.47
CA LEU A 138 7.08 13.68 11.39
C LEU A 138 8.23 14.47 12.01
N ILE A 139 8.94 15.29 11.23
CA ILE A 139 9.98 16.19 11.75
C ILE A 139 9.39 17.13 12.80
N LYS A 140 8.26 17.76 12.48
CA LYS A 140 7.57 18.70 13.36
C LYS A 140 7.12 18.05 14.68
N ARG A 141 6.47 16.88 14.61
CA ARG A 141 5.87 16.24 15.79
C ARG A 141 6.87 15.50 16.66
N LYS A 142 7.95 14.99 16.09
CA LYS A 142 8.96 14.20 16.83
C LYS A 142 10.20 15.00 17.22
N ASN A 143 10.10 16.32 17.34
CA ASN A 143 11.22 17.21 17.74
C ASN A 143 12.49 16.94 16.91
N ASN A 144 12.35 16.91 15.57
CA ASN A 144 13.43 16.57 14.62
C ASN A 144 14.00 15.15 14.73
N SER A 145 13.40 14.25 15.51
CA SER A 145 13.74 12.83 15.49
C SER A 145 13.28 12.21 14.17
N ARG A 146 14.23 11.65 13.43
CA ARG A 146 14.01 11.12 12.09
C ARG A 146 13.46 9.70 12.17
N VAL A 147 12.20 9.55 11.76
CA VAL A 147 11.58 8.24 11.53
C VAL A 147 12.25 7.61 10.30
N PRO A 148 12.79 6.38 10.40
CA PRO A 148 13.39 5.70 9.26
C PRO A 148 12.39 5.49 8.13
N ILE A 149 12.81 5.76 6.89
CA ILE A 149 12.04 5.46 5.68
C ILE A 149 12.88 4.49 4.85
N ILE A 150 12.31 3.32 4.54
CA ILE A 150 13.02 2.23 3.88
C ILE A 150 12.30 1.84 2.59
N CYS A 151 13.04 1.69 1.49
CA CYS A 151 12.52 1.22 0.21
C CYS A 151 13.59 0.50 -0.62
N HIS A 152 13.18 -0.05 -1.77
CA HIS A 152 14.12 -0.56 -2.77
C HIS A 152 14.89 0.60 -3.45
N GLU A 153 16.12 0.36 -3.93
CA GLU A 153 16.94 1.38 -4.60
C GLU A 153 16.21 2.06 -5.76
N TYR A 154 15.71 1.26 -6.71
CA TYR A 154 14.91 1.78 -7.83
C TYR A 154 13.69 2.60 -7.39
N ILE A 155 13.01 2.22 -6.30
CA ILE A 155 11.87 3.00 -5.80
C ILE A 155 12.35 4.41 -5.42
N LYS A 156 13.45 4.53 -4.67
CA LYS A 156 14.02 5.84 -4.30
C LYS A 156 14.32 6.70 -5.53
N ALA A 157 14.91 6.12 -6.57
CA ALA A 157 15.26 6.87 -7.78
C ALA A 157 14.00 7.31 -8.55
N PHE A 158 13.10 6.38 -8.89
CA PHE A 158 11.93 6.66 -9.70
C PHE A 158 10.91 7.54 -8.96
N SER A 159 10.70 7.31 -7.66
CA SER A 159 9.70 8.08 -6.92
C SER A 159 10.11 9.54 -6.79
N LYS A 160 11.42 9.85 -6.67
CA LYS A 160 11.90 11.24 -6.69
C LYS A 160 11.52 11.92 -8.00
N TYR A 161 11.73 11.22 -9.11
CA TYR A 161 11.42 11.74 -10.45
C TYR A 161 9.92 11.94 -10.68
N VAL A 162 9.09 10.98 -10.26
CA VAL A 162 7.62 11.08 -10.34
C VAL A 162 7.12 12.30 -9.57
N MET A 163 7.60 12.51 -8.35
CA MET A 163 7.14 13.60 -7.48
C MET A 163 7.51 14.98 -8.03
N LEU A 164 8.73 15.13 -8.54
CA LEU A 164 9.19 16.36 -9.18
C LEU A 164 8.43 16.65 -10.48
N SER A 165 8.20 15.63 -11.30
CA SER A 165 7.43 15.75 -12.55
C SER A 165 6.00 16.19 -12.25
N TYR A 166 5.39 15.57 -11.24
CA TYR A 166 4.02 15.88 -10.88
C TYR A 166 3.86 17.31 -10.36
N PHE A 167 4.75 17.74 -9.48
CA PHE A 167 4.77 19.12 -8.97
C PHE A 167 4.79 20.15 -10.10
N LYS A 168 5.61 19.93 -11.14
CA LYS A 168 5.69 20.80 -12.33
C LYS A 168 4.41 20.82 -13.16
N CYS A 169 3.73 19.67 -13.27
CA CYS A 169 2.51 19.53 -14.07
C CYS A 169 1.25 20.06 -13.36
N THR A 170 1.22 20.08 -12.02
CA THR A 170 0.02 20.45 -11.27
C THR A 170 0.00 21.86 -10.70
N LYS A 171 0.21 22.86 -11.57
CA LYS A 171 -0.05 24.28 -11.23
C LYS A 171 -1.51 24.54 -10.79
N ASN A 172 -2.42 23.64 -11.16
CA ASN A 172 -3.84 23.75 -10.84
C ASN A 172 -4.24 23.08 -9.51
N CYS A 173 -3.38 22.28 -8.90
CA CYS A 173 -3.68 21.65 -7.61
C CYS A 173 -3.65 22.70 -6.49
N GLN A 174 -4.76 22.83 -5.77
CA GLN A 174 -4.91 23.85 -4.73
C GLN A 174 -3.88 23.72 -3.60
N TYR A 175 -3.41 22.50 -3.33
CA TYR A 175 -2.33 22.27 -2.38
C TYR A 175 -0.99 22.84 -2.88
N PHE A 176 -0.60 22.53 -4.13
CA PHE A 176 0.68 22.98 -4.68
C PHE A 176 0.69 24.46 -5.08
N LYS A 177 -0.48 25.08 -5.33
CA LYS A 177 -0.60 26.51 -5.65
C LYS A 177 0.06 27.43 -4.62
N ASN A 178 0.07 27.01 -3.35
CA ASN A 178 0.58 27.83 -2.26
C ASN A 178 2.02 27.48 -1.86
N MET A 179 2.63 26.47 -2.49
CA MET A 179 4.02 26.08 -2.21
C MET A 179 5.00 26.76 -3.17
N ASN A 180 6.07 27.32 -2.61
CA ASN A 180 7.19 27.79 -3.40
C ASN A 180 7.95 26.59 -3.99
N GLU A 181 8.26 26.64 -5.28
CA GLU A 181 9.02 25.59 -5.99
C GLU A 181 10.37 25.29 -5.32
N ASN A 182 11.09 26.32 -4.88
CA ASN A 182 12.39 26.14 -4.22
C ASN A 182 12.26 25.46 -2.86
N GLU A 183 11.19 25.75 -2.12
CA GLU A 183 10.90 25.10 -0.84
C GLU A 183 10.54 23.63 -1.07
N TYR A 184 9.69 23.34 -2.05
CA TYR A 184 9.32 21.97 -2.38
C TYR A 184 10.54 21.14 -2.83
N LEU A 185 11.40 21.71 -3.68
CA LEU A 185 12.65 21.08 -4.11
C LEU A 185 13.55 20.76 -2.92
N LYS A 186 13.68 21.68 -1.97
CA LYS A 186 14.46 21.46 -0.74
C LYS A 186 13.88 20.32 0.08
N ILE A 187 12.56 20.29 0.30
CA ILE A 187 11.88 19.21 1.03
C ILE A 187 12.11 17.86 0.35
N ILE A 188 11.97 17.78 -0.98
CA ILE A 188 12.20 16.55 -1.72
C ILE A 188 13.66 16.11 -1.62
N ASN A 189 14.63 17.01 -1.80
CA ASN A 189 16.04 16.64 -1.69
C ASN A 189 16.38 16.12 -0.30
N GLU A 190 15.96 16.85 0.74
CA GLU A 190 16.14 16.41 2.13
C GLU A 190 15.48 15.04 2.36
N LEU A 191 14.18 14.88 2.04
CA LEU A 191 13.47 13.60 2.20
C LEU A 191 14.26 12.43 1.60
N TYR A 192 14.68 12.56 0.33
CA TYR A 192 15.32 11.46 -0.39
C TYR A 192 16.75 11.19 0.07
N GLU A 193 17.46 12.16 0.66
CA GLU A 193 18.72 11.90 1.35
C GLU A 193 18.54 11.00 2.58
N HIS A 194 17.39 11.09 3.27
CA HIS A 194 17.08 10.31 4.47
C HIS A 194 16.51 8.92 4.20
N ILE A 195 16.10 8.63 2.97
CA ILE A 195 15.58 7.30 2.60
C ILE A 195 16.74 6.29 2.58
N THR A 196 16.60 5.26 3.41
CA THR A 196 17.47 4.08 3.42
C THR A 196 17.04 3.12 2.33
N THR A 197 17.97 2.74 1.46
CA THR A 197 17.72 1.75 0.40
C THR A 197 18.24 0.40 0.84
N ILE A 198 17.49 -0.65 0.52
CA ILE A 198 17.92 -2.04 0.64
C ILE A 198 17.58 -2.79 -0.65
N GLU A 199 18.40 -3.76 -1.00
CA GLU A 199 18.16 -4.63 -2.16
C GLU A 199 17.12 -5.71 -1.85
N TYR A 200 16.61 -6.37 -2.89
CA TYR A 200 15.77 -7.53 -2.69
C TYR A 200 16.48 -8.61 -1.86
N ARG A 201 15.76 -9.15 -0.87
CA ARG A 201 16.25 -10.15 0.10
C ARG A 201 17.35 -9.66 1.05
N GLU A 202 17.72 -8.38 1.00
CA GLU A 202 18.53 -7.76 2.04
C GLU A 202 17.67 -7.50 3.28
N TYR A 203 18.19 -7.89 4.45
CA TYR A 203 17.44 -7.76 5.71
C TYR A 203 17.62 -6.38 6.31
N TYR A 204 16.50 -5.70 6.54
CA TYR A 204 16.43 -4.59 7.48
C TYR A 204 15.98 -5.11 8.85
N ILE A 205 16.72 -4.76 9.91
CA ILE A 205 16.45 -5.19 11.28
C ILE A 205 16.03 -3.99 12.11
N PHE A 206 14.72 -3.88 12.38
CA PHE A 206 14.21 -2.86 13.29
C PHE A 206 14.27 -3.35 14.74
N LYS A 207 14.70 -2.50 15.68
CA LYS A 207 14.74 -2.79 17.11
C LYS A 207 14.02 -1.70 17.90
N LYS A 208 13.12 -2.08 18.81
CA LYS A 208 12.44 -1.15 19.73
C LYS A 208 12.39 -1.72 21.13
N ILE A 209 12.65 -0.87 22.13
CA ILE A 209 12.46 -1.22 23.54
C ILE A 209 10.97 -1.13 23.84
N ILE A 210 10.32 -2.26 24.04
CA ILE A 210 8.87 -2.37 24.30
C ILE A 210 8.55 -2.25 25.80
N CYS A 211 9.48 -2.65 26.66
CA CYS A 211 9.31 -2.52 28.11
C CYS A 211 10.62 -2.03 28.74
N LYS A 212 10.69 -0.72 29.05
CA LYS A 212 11.87 -0.09 29.68
C LYS A 212 12.23 -0.75 31.02
N LYS A 213 11.24 -1.03 31.87
CA LYS A 213 11.46 -1.64 33.21
C LYS A 213 12.13 -3.03 33.15
N LYS A 214 11.80 -3.83 32.12
CA LYS A 214 12.33 -5.19 31.94
C LYS A 214 13.43 -5.26 30.86
N ASN A 215 13.83 -4.11 30.31
CA ASN A 215 14.73 -3.99 29.17
C ASN A 215 14.42 -4.95 28.00
N ILE A 216 13.13 -5.12 27.68
CA ILE A 216 12.71 -6.02 26.60
C ILE A 216 12.84 -5.28 25.27
N VAL A 217 13.76 -5.76 24.43
CA VAL A 217 13.94 -5.29 23.05
C VAL A 217 13.22 -6.23 22.11
N PHE A 218 12.33 -5.70 21.30
CA PHE A 218 11.70 -6.42 20.21
C PHE A 218 12.44 -6.18 18.91
N ILE A 219 12.61 -7.24 18.13
CA ILE A 219 13.36 -7.23 16.88
C ILE A 219 12.42 -7.65 15.76
N VAL A 220 12.29 -6.81 14.73
CA VAL A 220 11.48 -7.08 13.52
C VAL A 220 12.41 -7.13 12.32
N PRO A 221 12.83 -8.32 11.88
CA PRO A 221 13.49 -8.50 10.60
C PRO A 221 12.47 -8.38 9.47
N LEU A 222 12.81 -7.64 8.42
CA LEU A 222 12.02 -7.55 7.21
C LEU A 222 12.91 -7.45 5.97
N TYR A 223 12.38 -7.79 4.81
CA TYR A 223 13.06 -7.62 3.52
C TYR A 223 12.05 -7.43 2.39
N PHE A 224 12.52 -6.85 1.28
CA PHE A 224 11.73 -6.72 0.06
C PHE A 224 11.92 -7.93 -0.85
N ILE A 225 10.87 -8.27 -1.60
CA ILE A 225 10.92 -9.24 -2.69
C ILE A 225 10.17 -8.70 -3.90
N ASN A 226 10.64 -9.03 -5.12
CA ASN A 226 9.96 -8.64 -6.34
C ASN A 226 8.50 -9.14 -6.34
N ASN A 227 7.54 -8.21 -6.49
CA ASN A 227 6.10 -8.52 -6.65
C ASN A 227 5.66 -8.57 -8.12
N GLY A 228 6.55 -8.29 -9.06
CA GLY A 228 6.31 -8.34 -10.50
C GLY A 228 5.44 -7.21 -11.04
N ASP A 229 5.16 -6.16 -10.24
CA ASP A 229 4.29 -5.07 -10.69
C ASP A 229 5.05 -4.08 -11.57
N ASN A 230 6.02 -3.35 -11.03
CA ASN A 230 6.79 -2.31 -11.70
C ASN A 230 8.29 -2.46 -11.38
N ILE A 231 9.14 -1.68 -12.04
CA ILE A 231 10.59 -1.69 -11.77
C ILE A 231 10.83 -1.33 -10.30
N GLY A 232 11.50 -2.22 -9.56
CA GLY A 232 11.79 -2.04 -8.13
C GLY A 232 10.59 -2.24 -7.20
N SER A 233 9.38 -2.44 -7.72
CA SER A 233 8.22 -2.61 -6.84
C SER A 233 8.35 -3.89 -6.03
N SER A 234 7.84 -3.83 -4.81
CA SER A 234 8.24 -4.76 -3.76
C SER A 234 7.03 -5.26 -2.98
N ALA A 235 7.00 -6.56 -2.77
CA ALA A 235 6.32 -7.18 -1.65
C ALA A 235 7.23 -7.11 -0.42
N ILE A 236 6.64 -7.04 0.78
CA ILE A 236 7.37 -7.00 2.04
C ILE A 236 7.18 -8.35 2.73
N ILE A 237 8.28 -8.97 3.14
CA ILE A 237 8.26 -10.09 4.07
C ILE A 237 8.65 -9.57 5.45
N ILE A 238 7.76 -9.73 6.42
CA ILE A 238 8.00 -9.41 7.84
C ILE A 238 8.15 -10.73 8.59
N LYS A 239 9.27 -10.93 9.27
CA LYS A 239 9.47 -12.11 10.12
C LYS A 239 9.02 -11.80 11.53
N LEU A 240 7.98 -12.50 11.99
CA LEU A 240 7.52 -12.46 13.38
C LEU A 240 7.62 -13.86 13.97
N PHE A 241 8.55 -14.07 14.89
CA PHE A 241 8.86 -15.37 15.47
C PHE A 241 9.17 -16.41 14.36
N ASN A 242 8.40 -17.49 14.28
CA ASN A 242 8.56 -18.54 13.29
C ASN A 242 7.73 -18.33 12.02
N TYR A 243 7.06 -17.17 11.89
CA TYR A 243 6.18 -16.88 10.77
C TYR A 243 6.76 -15.80 9.86
N LYS A 244 6.68 -16.04 8.55
CA LYS A 244 6.88 -15.04 7.50
C LYS A 244 5.52 -14.50 7.07
N ILE A 245 5.32 -13.21 7.30
CA ILE A 245 4.12 -12.49 6.91
C ILE A 245 4.41 -11.72 5.63
N LEU A 246 3.67 -12.02 4.57
CA LEU A 246 3.77 -11.31 3.31
C LEU A 246 2.73 -10.20 3.24
N TYR A 247 3.20 -8.97 3.00
CA TYR A 247 2.38 -7.82 2.63
C TYR A 247 2.63 -7.45 1.17
N SER A 248 1.56 -7.34 0.39
CA SER A 248 1.62 -6.80 -0.97
C SER A 248 0.28 -6.20 -1.37
N ILE A 249 0.31 -5.10 -2.13
CA ILE A 249 -0.89 -4.48 -2.72
C ILE A 249 -1.19 -5.11 -4.08
N ASN A 250 -0.19 -5.18 -4.94
CA ASN A 250 -0.25 -5.78 -6.26
C ASN A 250 0.78 -6.88 -6.39
N PHE A 251 0.44 -7.96 -7.08
CA PHE A 251 1.41 -8.96 -7.50
C PHE A 251 1.05 -9.48 -8.89
N ASN A 252 2.06 -9.69 -9.74
CA ASN A 252 1.89 -10.35 -11.03
C ASN A 252 2.49 -11.74 -10.97
N VAL A 253 1.67 -12.76 -11.25
CA VAL A 253 2.09 -14.17 -11.28
C VAL A 253 2.61 -14.63 -12.63
N ILE A 254 2.64 -13.73 -13.62
CA ILE A 254 3.10 -13.97 -14.99
C ILE A 254 4.12 -12.89 -15.35
N ASP A 255 5.21 -13.29 -16.00
CA ASP A 255 6.24 -12.38 -16.51
C ASP A 255 5.64 -11.33 -17.44
N TYR A 256 6.01 -10.07 -17.27
CA TYR A 256 5.55 -8.94 -18.07
C TYR A 256 6.71 -8.23 -18.74
N SER A 257 6.88 -8.44 -20.04
CA SER A 257 7.91 -7.79 -20.88
C SER A 257 9.31 -7.87 -20.25
N PHE A 258 9.71 -6.86 -19.50
CA PHE A 258 11.01 -6.72 -18.82
C PHE A 258 10.96 -6.98 -17.30
N ILE A 259 9.80 -7.35 -16.74
CA ILE A 259 9.60 -7.62 -15.31
C ILE A 259 9.24 -9.10 -15.14
N GLU A 260 10.01 -9.80 -14.30
CA GLU A 260 9.73 -11.19 -13.92
C GLU A 260 8.52 -11.29 -12.99
N ARG A 261 7.85 -12.44 -13.03
CA ARG A 261 6.77 -12.81 -12.11
C ARG A 261 7.21 -12.73 -10.64
N THR A 262 6.23 -12.54 -9.77
CA THR A 262 6.42 -12.51 -8.33
C THR A 262 7.04 -13.80 -7.79
N GLY A 263 8.08 -13.65 -6.98
CA GLY A 263 8.61 -14.73 -6.14
C GLY A 263 7.93 -14.83 -4.77
N ALA A 264 7.03 -13.89 -4.45
CA ALA A 264 6.55 -13.67 -3.08
C ALA A 264 5.68 -14.82 -2.54
N ILE A 265 4.87 -15.46 -3.39
CA ILE A 265 3.87 -16.46 -2.96
C ILE A 265 4.51 -17.70 -2.31
N LYS A 266 5.74 -18.07 -2.70
CA LYS A 266 6.45 -19.25 -2.16
C LYS A 266 7.12 -18.99 -0.81
N GLU A 267 7.14 -17.74 -0.33
CA GLU A 267 8.00 -17.30 0.77
C GLU A 267 7.22 -17.00 2.07
N SER A 268 5.92 -17.26 2.15
CA SER A 268 5.09 -16.82 3.28
C SER A 268 4.28 -17.93 3.93
N ASP A 269 4.24 -17.92 5.26
CA ASP A 269 3.37 -18.79 6.07
C ASP A 269 2.00 -18.15 6.26
N VAL A 270 1.95 -16.80 6.33
CA VAL A 270 0.72 -16.02 6.47
C VAL A 270 0.69 -14.96 5.38
N PHE A 271 -0.38 -14.99 4.59
CA PHE A 271 -0.58 -14.06 3.48
C PHE A 271 -1.54 -12.95 3.91
N THR A 272 -1.02 -11.74 4.12
CA THR A 272 -1.88 -10.57 4.18
C THR A 272 -1.87 -9.85 2.87
N TYR A 273 -3.02 -9.92 2.20
CA TYR A 273 -3.19 -9.31 0.91
C TYR A 273 -4.31 -8.29 0.92
N ILE A 274 -3.93 -7.08 0.54
CA ILE A 274 -4.84 -5.94 0.45
C ILE A 274 -5.05 -5.66 -1.03
N SER A 275 -6.07 -6.30 -1.59
CA SER A 275 -6.36 -6.23 -3.02
C SER A 275 -7.35 -5.13 -3.34
N ASN A 276 -7.03 -4.36 -4.37
CA ASN A 276 -8.01 -3.99 -5.39
C ASN A 276 -7.91 -5.01 -6.53
N PHE A 277 -8.28 -6.28 -6.30
CA PHE A 277 -8.43 -7.21 -7.42
C PHE A 277 -9.58 -6.72 -8.29
N HIS A 278 -9.23 -6.06 -9.39
CA HIS A 278 -9.89 -6.42 -10.63
C HIS A 278 -9.26 -7.73 -11.05
N TYR A 279 -9.85 -8.85 -10.63
CA TYR A 279 -9.60 -10.14 -11.26
C TYR A 279 -10.06 -9.99 -12.71
N THR A 280 -9.20 -9.42 -13.54
CA THR A 280 -9.39 -9.49 -14.97
C THR A 280 -8.97 -10.90 -15.31
N ASN A 281 -9.93 -11.82 -15.27
CA ASN A 281 -9.86 -13.13 -15.93
C ASN A 281 -9.82 -12.93 -17.46
N LYS A 282 -9.09 -11.92 -17.90
CA LYS A 282 -8.84 -11.58 -19.27
C LYS A 282 -7.69 -12.50 -19.65
N ASN A 283 -8.06 -13.74 -19.99
CA ASN A 283 -7.30 -14.64 -20.87
C ASN A 283 -7.11 -14.00 -22.27
N TYR A 284 -6.73 -12.72 -22.33
CA TYR A 284 -6.29 -12.07 -23.54
C TYR A 284 -4.78 -12.31 -23.59
N SER A 285 -4.32 -13.10 -24.55
CA SER A 285 -2.88 -13.27 -24.75
C SER A 285 -2.29 -11.88 -25.04
N LYS A 286 -1.27 -11.46 -24.29
CA LYS A 286 -0.57 -10.16 -24.45
C LYS A 286 -0.25 -9.80 -25.91
N LEU A 287 0.02 -10.83 -26.73
CA LEU A 287 0.24 -10.74 -28.17
C LEU A 287 -0.96 -10.21 -28.97
N MET A 288 -2.19 -10.57 -28.61
CA MET A 288 -3.40 -10.07 -29.26
C MET A 288 -3.61 -8.57 -29.02
N ASP A 289 -3.28 -8.08 -27.82
CA ASP A 289 -3.41 -6.66 -27.50
C ASP A 289 -2.34 -5.83 -28.21
N ILE A 290 -1.08 -6.31 -28.26
CA ILE A 290 -0.02 -5.67 -29.05
C ILE A 290 -0.40 -5.60 -30.53
N LYS A 291 -0.91 -6.69 -31.11
CA LYS A 291 -1.37 -6.69 -32.52
C LYS A 291 -2.47 -5.67 -32.77
N LYS A 292 -3.43 -5.53 -31.85
CA LYS A 292 -4.49 -4.51 -31.96
C LYS A 292 -3.97 -3.08 -31.83
N ILE A 293 -3.03 -2.84 -30.91
CA ILE A 293 -2.36 -1.55 -30.76
C ILE A 293 -1.63 -1.20 -32.06
N LEU A 294 -0.79 -2.10 -32.56
CA LEU A 294 -0.05 -1.91 -33.82
C LEU A 294 -0.98 -1.70 -35.01
N TYR A 295 -2.07 -2.46 -35.11
CA TYR A 295 -3.07 -2.26 -36.15
C TYR A 295 -3.69 -0.86 -36.09
N THR A 296 -4.04 -0.39 -34.89
CA THR A 296 -4.63 0.94 -34.69
C THR A 296 -3.64 2.05 -35.04
N VAL A 297 -2.36 1.88 -34.66
CA VAL A 297 -1.26 2.78 -35.02
C VAL A 297 -1.11 2.86 -36.53
N ASN A 298 -0.93 1.70 -37.18
CA ASN A 298 -0.73 1.63 -38.63
C ASN A 298 -1.90 2.24 -39.39
N ARG A 299 -3.14 1.94 -39.00
CA ARG A 299 -4.33 2.51 -39.64
C ARG A 299 -4.38 4.04 -39.50
N THR A 300 -4.02 4.56 -38.33
CA THR A 300 -4.08 6.00 -38.07
C THR A 300 -2.98 6.74 -38.84
N ILE A 301 -1.75 6.23 -38.82
CA ILE A 301 -0.61 6.80 -39.57
C ILE A 301 -0.87 6.74 -41.07
N ASN A 302 -1.37 5.62 -41.60
CA ASN A 302 -1.68 5.47 -43.02
C ASN A 302 -2.77 6.44 -43.50
N ASN A 303 -3.63 6.90 -42.59
CA ASN A 303 -4.64 7.92 -42.86
C ASN A 303 -4.16 9.35 -42.56
N LEU A 304 -2.83 9.56 -42.48
CA LEU A 304 -2.19 10.85 -42.16
C LEU A 304 -2.63 11.43 -40.80
N GLY A 305 -3.08 10.58 -39.88
CA GLY A 305 -3.45 10.96 -38.52
C GLY A 305 -2.28 10.81 -37.53
N CYS A 306 -2.39 11.50 -36.40
CA CYS A 306 -1.45 11.37 -35.29
C CYS A 306 -1.99 10.43 -34.22
N VAL A 307 -1.11 9.65 -33.59
CA VAL A 307 -1.45 8.78 -32.45
C VAL A 307 -0.83 9.36 -31.19
N ILE A 308 -1.64 9.48 -30.14
CA ILE A 308 -1.18 9.89 -28.82
C ILE A 308 -1.31 8.68 -27.89
N PHE A 309 -0.21 8.34 -27.22
CA PHE A 309 -0.17 7.34 -26.16
C PHE A 309 -0.02 8.05 -24.81
N PRO A 310 -1.12 8.25 -24.07
CA PRO A 310 -0.99 8.63 -22.67
C PRO A 310 -0.41 7.44 -21.94
N VAL A 311 0.74 7.60 -21.30
CA VAL A 311 1.42 6.57 -20.51
C VAL A 311 1.85 7.19 -19.19
N ASP A 312 1.80 6.41 -18.12
CA ASP A 312 2.37 6.88 -16.87
C ASP A 312 3.89 6.94 -17.02
N ILE A 313 4.48 8.00 -16.46
CA ILE A 313 5.92 8.27 -16.56
C ILE A 313 6.78 7.16 -15.94
N ASP A 314 6.14 6.32 -15.14
CA ASP A 314 6.77 5.40 -14.24
C ASP A 314 6.59 3.93 -14.62
N GLY A 315 6.05 3.66 -15.81
CA GLY A 315 6.25 2.40 -16.49
C GLY A 315 5.02 1.58 -16.87
N LYS A 316 3.78 2.07 -16.69
CA LYS A 316 2.59 1.29 -17.09
C LYS A 316 1.41 2.06 -17.68
N ARG A 317 0.63 1.30 -18.46
CA ARG A 317 -0.80 1.48 -18.71
C ARG A 317 -1.50 0.13 -18.72
#